data_AF-A0A1L7I675-F1
#
_entry.id   AF-A0A1L7I675-F1
#
_cell.length_a   1.000
_cell.length_b   1.000
_cell.length_c   1.000
_cell.angle_alpha   90.00
_cell.angle_beta   90.00
_cell.angle_gamma   90.00
#
_symmetry.space_group_name_H-M   'P 1'
#
loop_
_entity.id
_entity.type
_entity.pdbx_description
1 polymer ?
#
loop_
_entity_poly.entity_id
_entity_poly.type
_entity_poly.pdbx_seq_one_letter_code
_entity_poly.pdbx_strand_id
1 'polypeptide(L)'
;MASGCIPVIQDTYAKYLYPSLEDGVNAVFFKNLEELDGKIKILFYLNEDRLTEYRENIKLYYNSYLSPQAIVNIVTNRKLDKIFIQGEWISLQQYERGKSGNKYT
;
A
#
# COMPACT_ATOMS: atom_id res chain seq x y z
N MET A 1 -0.93 -1.67 7.48
CA MET A 1 -1.84 -2.60 6.75
C MET A 1 -1.49 -4.05 6.99
N ALA A 2 -0.27 -4.51 6.71
CA ALA A 2 0.15 -5.89 7.01
C ALA A 2 0.02 -6.27 8.51
N SER A 3 0.17 -5.28 9.40
CA SER A 3 -0.02 -5.40 10.85
C SER A 3 -1.48 -5.19 11.32
N GLY A 4 -2.44 -4.97 10.42
CA GLY A 4 -3.85 -4.72 10.77
C GLY A 4 -4.16 -3.32 11.31
N CYS A 5 -3.21 -2.38 11.30
CA CYS A 5 -3.42 -1.00 11.76
C CYS A 5 -4.09 -0.10 10.70
N ILE A 6 -4.82 0.92 11.17
CA ILE A 6 -5.34 2.01 10.32
C ILE A 6 -4.19 2.89 9.83
N PRO A 7 -3.96 3.01 8.51
CA PRO A 7 -2.95 3.91 7.97
C PRO A 7 -3.36 5.37 8.18
N VAL A 8 -2.47 6.16 8.76
CA VAL A 8 -2.53 7.63 8.72
C VAL A 8 -1.42 8.09 7.79
N ILE A 9 -1.77 8.69 6.67
CA ILE A 9 -0.86 8.85 5.53
C ILE A 9 -1.08 10.20 4.85
N GLN A 10 -0.02 10.77 4.29
CA GLN A 10 -0.14 12.03 3.56
C GLN A 10 -0.97 11.83 2.29
N ASP A 11 -1.88 12.75 1.99
CA ASP A 11 -2.83 12.66 0.87
C ASP A 11 -2.15 12.49 -0.50
N THR A 12 -1.03 13.16 -0.71
CA THR A 12 -0.21 13.03 -1.92
C THR A 12 0.40 11.64 -2.02
N TYR A 13 0.94 11.11 -0.92
CA TYR A 13 1.56 9.79 -0.88
C TYR A 13 0.53 8.68 -1.13
N ALA A 14 -0.67 8.83 -0.57
CA ALA A 14 -1.79 7.90 -0.75
C ALA A 14 -2.21 7.70 -2.22
N LYS A 15 -2.06 8.74 -3.05
CA LYS A 15 -2.38 8.71 -4.48
C LYS A 15 -1.34 7.96 -5.32
N TYR A 16 -0.11 7.77 -4.82
CA TYR A 16 0.92 7.02 -5.54
C TYR A 16 0.73 5.49 -5.48
N LEU A 17 -0.10 5.00 -4.56
CA LEU A 17 -0.46 3.59 -4.52
C LEU A 17 -1.42 3.26 -5.68
N TYR A 18 -1.36 2.01 -6.15
CA TYR A 18 -2.20 1.53 -7.23
C TYR A 18 -2.94 0.24 -6.82
N PRO A 19 -4.29 0.26 -6.72
CA PRO A 19 -5.16 1.44 -6.84
C PRO A 19 -4.92 2.43 -5.70
N SER A 20 -5.26 3.70 -5.88
CA SER A 20 -5.04 4.71 -4.83
C SER A 20 -5.84 4.38 -3.57
N LEU A 21 -5.33 4.80 -2.41
CA LEU A 21 -6.10 4.74 -1.17
C LEU A 21 -7.26 5.74 -1.21
N GLU A 22 -8.23 5.51 -0.34
CA GLU A 22 -9.44 6.31 -0.17
C GLU A 22 -9.54 6.78 1.29
N ASP A 23 -9.56 8.11 1.48
CA ASP A 23 -9.74 8.73 2.80
C ASP A 23 -11.08 8.33 3.38
N GLY A 24 -11.11 7.94 4.67
CA GLY A 24 -12.36 7.53 5.30
C GLY A 24 -12.70 6.04 5.12
N VAL A 25 -12.03 5.35 4.20
CA VAL A 25 -12.39 3.97 3.79
C VAL A 25 -11.31 2.97 4.17
N ASN A 26 -10.11 3.14 3.61
CA ASN A 26 -8.98 2.23 3.82
C ASN A 26 -7.73 2.94 4.36
N ALA A 27 -7.83 4.25 4.61
CA ALA A 27 -6.82 5.07 5.25
C ALA A 27 -7.42 6.38 5.76
N VAL A 28 -6.67 7.08 6.60
CA VAL A 28 -6.95 8.46 7.02
C VAL A 28 -5.89 9.38 6.44
N PHE A 29 -6.33 10.39 5.71
CA PHE A 29 -5.43 11.35 5.07
C PHE A 29 -5.19 12.59 5.93
N PHE A 30 -3.98 13.12 5.81
CA PHE A 30 -3.61 14.44 6.30
C PHE A 30 -2.82 15.19 5.23
N LYS A 31 -2.91 16.52 5.20
CA LYS A 31 -2.16 17.36 4.25
C LYS A 31 -0.91 17.97 4.86
N ASN A 32 -0.96 18.28 6.15
CA ASN A 32 0.11 18.95 6.89
C ASN A 32 0.12 18.47 8.36
N LEU A 33 1.14 18.89 9.12
CA LEU A 33 1.32 18.46 10.50
C LEU A 33 0.25 19.00 11.45
N GLU A 34 -0.36 20.15 11.14
CA GLU A 34 -1.42 20.75 11.95
C GLU A 34 -2.69 19.90 11.92
N GLU A 35 -3.06 19.36 10.74
CA GLU A 35 -4.18 18.44 10.58
C GLU A 35 -3.94 17.08 11.26
N LEU A 36 -2.67 16.64 11.30
CA LEU A 36 -2.31 15.28 11.75
C LEU A 36 -2.75 15.01 13.19
N ASP A 37 -2.53 15.95 14.11
CA ASP A 37 -2.93 15.79 15.52
C ASP A 37 -4.46 15.64 15.66
N GLY A 38 -5.22 16.44 14.93
CA GLY A 38 -6.68 16.35 14.90
C GLY A 38 -7.16 15.00 14.37
N LYS A 39 -6.55 14.49 13.29
CA LYS A 39 -6.88 13.19 12.70
C LYS A 39 -6.59 12.04 13.64
N ILE A 40 -5.45 12.07 14.34
CA ILE A 40 -5.08 11.06 15.33
C ILE A 40 -6.10 11.04 16.48
N LYS A 41 -6.48 12.21 17.01
CA LYS A 41 -7.49 12.31 18.07
C LYS A 41 -8.82 11.71 17.63
N ILE A 42 -9.31 12.05 16.43
CA ILE A 42 -10.55 11.48 15.89
C ILE A 42 -10.49 9.95 15.85
N LEU A 43 -9.36 9.37 15.45
CA LEU A 43 -9.17 7.92 15.40
C LEU A 43 -9.27 7.26 16.77
N PHE A 44 -8.81 7.91 17.84
CA PHE A 44 -8.96 7.41 19.21
C PHE A 44 -10.41 7.43 19.73
N TYR A 45 -11.29 8.22 19.11
CA TYR A 45 -12.70 8.34 19.49
C TYR A 45 -13.65 7.69 18.48
N LEU A 46 -13.14 6.89 17.53
CA LEU A 46 -14.00 6.11 16.65
C LEU A 46 -14.83 5.12 17.46
N ASN A 47 -16.10 4.96 17.08
CA ASN A 47 -16.92 3.88 17.62
C ASN A 47 -16.48 2.53 17.03
N GLU A 48 -16.86 1.44 17.72
CA GLU A 48 -16.46 0.09 17.35
C GLU A 48 -16.96 -0.33 15.96
N ASP A 49 -18.14 0.13 15.55
CA ASP A 49 -18.71 -0.17 14.23
C ASP A 49 -17.83 0.40 13.11
N ARG A 50 -17.45 1.68 13.21
CA ARG A 50 -16.55 2.34 12.26
C ARG A 50 -15.15 1.76 12.32
N LEU A 51 -14.66 1.42 13.51
CA LEU A 51 -13.35 0.79 13.67
C LEU A 51 -13.30 -0.58 12.97
N THR A 52 -14.38 -1.35 13.08
CA THR A 52 -14.53 -2.65 12.43
C THR A 52 -14.59 -2.50 10.91
N GLU A 53 -15.40 -1.57 10.41
CA GLU A 53 -15.50 -1.24 8.98
C GLU A 53 -14.13 -0.87 8.39
N TYR A 54 -13.37 0.01 9.07
CA TYR A 54 -12.00 0.36 8.67
C TYR A 54 -11.11 -0.86 8.55
N ARG A 55 -11.10 -1.71 9.58
CA ARG A 55 -10.25 -2.90 9.62
C ARG A 55 -10.57 -3.87 8.49
N GLU A 56 -11.85 -4.05 8.17
CA GLU A 56 -12.29 -4.90 7.06
C GLU A 56 -11.83 -4.32 5.72
N ASN A 57 -12.09 -3.04 5.46
CA ASN A 57 -11.68 -2.37 4.23
C ASN A 57 -10.15 -2.39 4.03
N ILE A 58 -9.38 -2.18 5.10
CA ILE A 58 -7.91 -2.25 5.06
C ILE A 58 -7.44 -3.66 4.73
N LYS A 59 -8.02 -4.68 5.36
CA LYS A 59 -7.68 -6.08 5.09
C LYS A 59 -8.00 -6.46 3.66
N LEU A 60 -9.16 -6.05 3.16
CA LEU A 60 -9.56 -6.28 1.77
C LEU A 60 -8.56 -5.62 0.82
N TYR A 61 -8.27 -4.34 1.00
CA TYR A 61 -7.31 -3.62 0.16
C TYR A 61 -5.92 -4.27 0.19
N TYR A 62 -5.42 -4.63 1.38
CA TYR A 62 -4.13 -5.31 1.51
C TYR A 62 -4.11 -6.65 0.77
N ASN A 63 -5.11 -7.51 1.00
CA ASN A 63 -5.17 -8.82 0.39
C ASN A 63 -5.31 -8.76 -1.13
N SER A 64 -6.04 -7.76 -1.64
CA SER A 64 -6.29 -7.59 -3.08
C SER A 64 -5.13 -6.94 -3.83
N TYR A 65 -4.33 -6.09 -3.18
CA TYR A 65 -3.37 -5.23 -3.90
C TYR A 65 -1.94 -5.23 -3.34
N LEU A 66 -1.75 -5.43 -2.04
CA LEU A 66 -0.44 -5.24 -1.41
C LEU A 66 0.20 -6.52 -0.87
N SER A 67 -0.56 -7.60 -0.70
CA SER A 67 -0.02 -8.88 -0.27
C SER A 67 1.00 -9.39 -1.29
N PRO A 68 2.02 -10.17 -0.88
CA PRO A 68 3.00 -10.72 -1.82
C PRO A 68 2.34 -11.47 -2.98
N GLN A 69 1.29 -12.25 -2.68
CA GLN A 69 0.52 -12.97 -3.69
C GLN A 69 -0.24 -12.04 -4.65
N ALA A 70 -0.84 -10.95 -4.12
CA ALA A 70 -1.52 -9.96 -4.95
C ALA A 70 -0.54 -9.24 -5.88
N ILE A 71 0.63 -8.85 -5.38
CA ILE A 71 1.67 -8.21 -6.17
C ILE A 71 2.15 -9.14 -7.29
N VAL A 72 2.44 -10.40 -6.98
CA VAL A 72 2.81 -11.40 -8.01
C VAL A 72 1.71 -11.50 -9.07
N ASN A 73 0.45 -11.66 -8.65
CA ASN A 73 -0.69 -11.77 -9.55
C ASN A 73 -0.85 -10.52 -10.45
N ILE A 74 -0.68 -9.32 -9.89
CA ILE A 74 -0.73 -8.05 -10.63
C ILE A 74 0.39 -8.02 -11.67
N VAL A 75 1.62 -8.39 -11.29
CA VAL A 75 2.80 -8.33 -12.16
C VAL A 75 2.76 -9.39 -13.26
N THR A 76 2.29 -10.61 -12.98
CA THR A 76 2.30 -11.70 -13.97
C THR A 76 1.08 -11.71 -14.88
N ASN A 77 -0.09 -11.29 -14.39
CA ASN A 77 -1.35 -11.47 -15.11
C ASN A 77 -1.95 -10.18 -15.67
N ARG A 78 -1.45 -8.99 -15.30
CA ARG A 78 -1.86 -7.74 -15.94
C ARG A 78 -0.84 -7.33 -17.01
N LYS A 79 -1.34 -6.83 -18.15
CA LYS A 79 -0.51 -6.07 -19.09
C LYS A 79 -0.18 -4.73 -18.43
N LEU A 80 1.04 -4.61 -17.94
CA LEU A 80 1.59 -3.39 -17.36
C LEU A 80 2.57 -2.80 -18.38
N ASP A 81 2.31 -1.57 -18.83
CA ASP A 81 3.23 -0.89 -19.75
C ASP A 81 4.53 -0.46 -19.06
N LYS A 82 4.44 -0.13 -17.76
CA LYS A 82 5.57 0.27 -16.91
C LYS A 82 5.34 -0.16 -15.46
N ILE A 83 6.41 -0.61 -14.81
CA ILE A 83 6.42 -0.95 -13.39
C ILE A 83 7.47 -0.07 -12.70
N PHE A 84 7.03 0.68 -11.69
CA PHE A 84 7.94 1.45 -10.83
C PHE A 84 8.14 0.65 -9.54
N ILE A 85 9.37 0.19 -9.32
CA ILE A 85 9.74 -0.55 -8.12
C ILE A 85 10.54 0.39 -7.24
N GLN A 86 10.03 0.67 -6.03
CA GLN A 86 10.85 1.25 -4.96
C GLN A 86 11.76 0.16 -4.42
N GLY A 87 12.89 -0.05 -5.09
CA GLY A 87 13.94 -0.95 -4.66
C GLY A 87 15.05 -0.17 -3.99
N GLU A 88 15.48 -0.62 -2.82
CA GLU A 88 16.84 -0.34 -2.38
C GLU A 88 17.82 -0.93 -3.42
N TRP A 89 18.98 -0.30 -3.60
CA TRP A 89 19.99 -0.64 -4.61
C TRP A 89 20.30 -2.16 -4.71
N ILE A 90 20.25 -2.86 -3.59
CA ILE A 90 20.54 -4.30 -3.47
C ILE A 90 19.52 -5.15 -4.26
N SER A 91 18.23 -4.79 -4.24
CA SER A 91 17.18 -5.55 -4.92
C SER A 91 17.32 -5.46 -6.45
N LEU A 92 17.71 -4.29 -6.97
CA LEU A 92 18.05 -4.11 -8.39
C LEU A 92 19.24 -4.97 -8.79
N GLN A 93 20.28 -5.02 -7.96
CA GLN A 93 21.47 -5.81 -8.25
C GLN A 93 21.16 -7.32 -8.33
N GLN A 94 20.27 -7.83 -7.49
CA GLN A 94 19.83 -9.23 -7.54
C GLN A 94 19.02 -9.54 -8.80
N TYR A 95 18.12 -8.64 -9.22
CA TYR A 95 17.37 -8.77 -10.46
C TYR A 95 18.28 -8.79 -11.70
N GLU A 96 19.24 -7.85 -11.78
CA GLU A 96 20.21 -7.78 -12.89
C GLU A 96 21.11 -9.02 -12.95
N ARG A 97 21.52 -9.56 -11.79
CA ARG A 97 22.25 -10.83 -11.69
C ARG A 97 21.40 -12.01 -12.19
N GLY A 98 20.11 -12.03 -11.87
CA GLY A 98 19.16 -13.04 -12.36
C GLY A 98 18.96 -13.00 -13.88
N LYS A 99 18.92 -11.81 -14.49
CA LYS A 99 18.90 -11.66 -15.97
C LYS A 99 20.18 -12.19 -16.63
N SER A 100 21.32 -11.97 -15.99
CA SER A 100 22.62 -12.41 -16.49
C SER A 100 22.80 -13.94 -16.40
N GLY A 101 22.04 -14.61 -15.52
CA GLY A 101 22.04 -16.06 -15.35
C GLY A 101 21.14 -16.83 -16.33
N ASN A 102 20.23 -16.16 -17.06
CA ASN A 102 19.35 -16.81 -18.03
C ASN A 102 19.99 -16.87 -19.45
N LYS A 103 21.24 -17.31 -19.50
CA LYS A 103 21.97 -17.69 -20.73
C LYS A 103 22.06 -19.23 -20.84
N TYR A 104 20.95 -19.94 -20.71
CA TYR A 104 20.90 -21.35 -21.07
C TYR A 104 19.57 -21.65 -21.75
N THR A 105 19.60 -21.57 -23.08
CA THR A 105 19.05 -22.62 -23.95
C THR A 105 19.53 -23.99 -23.51
#